data_AF-A0A1F7QGB3-F1
#
_entry.id   AF-A0A1F7QGB3-F1
#
_cell.length_a   1.000
_cell.length_b   1.000
_cell.length_c   1.000
_cell.angle_alpha   90.00
_cell.angle_beta   90.00
_cell.angle_gamma   90.00
#
_symmetry.space_group_name_H-M   'P 1'
#
loop_
_entity.id
_entity.type
_entity.pdbx_description
1 polymer ?
#
loop_
_entity_poly.entity_id
_entity_poly.type
_entity_poly.pdbx_seq_one_letter_code
_entity_poly.pdbx_strand_id
1 'polypeptide(L)' 'MSVAAAALGLFLPALAPAVLARHDAWRAMQLSRPKTPTQAPPFVLEDLRGRRVSLAELRGRAVILYFWATW' A
#
# COMPACT_ATOMS: atom_id res chain seq x y z
N MET A 1 -8.85 -57.39 -12.11
CA MET A 1 -8.97 -56.45 -13.24
C MET A 1 -8.65 -55.06 -12.72
N SER A 2 -7.59 -54.47 -13.28
CA SER A 2 -7.07 -53.16 -12.93
C SER A 2 -7.93 -52.06 -13.57
N VAL A 3 -8.29 -51.03 -12.81
CA VAL A 3 -8.48 -49.68 -13.37
C VAL A 3 -7.91 -48.69 -12.37
N ALA A 4 -6.73 -48.17 -12.72
CA ALA A 4 -6.17 -46.96 -12.16
C ALA A 4 -6.97 -45.74 -12.65
N ALA A 5 -7.17 -44.74 -11.80
CA ALA A 5 -7.21 -43.34 -12.23
C ALA A 5 -7.14 -42.42 -11.01
N ALA A 6 -5.92 -41.94 -10.74
CA ALA A 6 -5.70 -40.75 -9.96
C ALA A 6 -6.50 -39.58 -10.56
N ALA A 7 -7.30 -38.92 -9.74
CA ALA A 7 -7.80 -37.57 -10.02
C ALA A 7 -7.69 -36.74 -8.74
N LEU A 8 -6.51 -36.79 -8.12
CA LEU A 8 -6.10 -35.79 -7.15
C LEU A 8 -5.60 -34.58 -7.94
N GLY A 9 -6.30 -33.46 -7.85
CA GLY A 9 -5.81 -32.17 -8.33
C GLY A 9 -6.37 -31.74 -9.67
N LEU A 10 -7.66 -31.39 -9.72
CA LEU A 10 -8.16 -30.51 -10.77
C LEU A 10 -8.93 -29.34 -10.13
N PHE A 11 -8.40 -28.14 -10.43
CA PHE A 11 -9.04 -26.83 -10.37
C PHE A 11 -9.28 -26.16 -9.02
N LEU A 12 -8.23 -25.47 -8.54
CA LEU A 12 -8.43 -24.18 -7.88
C LEU A 12 -7.44 -23.08 -8.34
N PRO A 13 -7.23 -22.77 -9.64
CA PRO A 13 -6.44 -21.60 -10.02
C PRO A 13 -7.28 -20.31 -10.12
N ALA A 14 -8.55 -20.30 -9.67
CA ALA A 14 -9.39 -19.12 -9.79
C ALA A 14 -9.17 -18.07 -8.68
N LEU A 15 -8.51 -18.42 -7.56
CA LEU A 15 -8.21 -17.45 -6.48
C LEU A 15 -6.85 -16.76 -6.63
N ALA A 16 -5.96 -17.25 -7.50
CA ALA A 16 -4.64 -16.65 -7.70
C ALA A 16 -4.66 -15.20 -8.21
N PRO A 17 -5.50 -14.81 -9.20
CA PRO A 17 -5.47 -13.44 -9.71
C PRO A 17 -6.01 -12.43 -8.69
N ALA A 18 -6.92 -12.82 -7.80
CA ALA A 18 -7.48 -11.92 -6.79
C ALA A 18 -6.45 -11.54 -5.70
N VAL A 19 -5.54 -12.45 -5.36
CA VAL A 19 -4.46 -12.19 -4.38
C VAL A 19 -3.35 -11.34 -4.99
N LEU A 20 -3.07 -11.50 -6.29
CA LEU A 20 -2.10 -10.70 -7.04
C LEU A 20 -2.64 -9.34 -7.49
N ALA A 21 -3.97 -9.18 -7.56
CA ALA A 21 -4.67 -7.93 -7.88
C ALA A 21 -4.86 -7.03 -6.65
N ARG A 22 -3.93 -7.04 -5.68
CA ARG A 22 -3.81 -5.91 -4.77
C ARG A 22 -3.31 -4.73 -5.62
N HIS A 23 -4.28 -4.00 -6.19
CA HIS A 23 -4.09 -2.87 -7.09
C HIS A 23 -2.85 -2.08 -6.70
N ASP A 24 -2.02 -1.75 -7.68
CA ASP A 24 -0.90 -0.84 -7.48
C ASP A 24 -1.48 0.54 -7.12
N ALA A 25 -1.79 0.75 -5.83
CA ALA A 25 -2.52 1.90 -5.33
C ALA A 25 -1.83 3.21 -5.70
N TRP A 26 -0.51 3.15 -5.93
CA TRP A 26 0.28 4.27 -6.42
C TRP A 26 -0.07 4.64 -7.85
N ARG A 27 -0.19 3.66 -8.76
CA ARG A 27 -0.66 3.91 -10.13
C ARG A 27 -2.10 4.42 -10.15
N ALA A 28 -2.98 3.85 -9.31
CA ALA A 28 -4.36 4.31 -9.20
C ALA A 28 -4.46 5.76 -8.70
N MET A 29 -3.56 6.17 -7.79
CA MET A 29 -3.44 7.55 -7.30
C MET A 29 -2.54 8.44 -8.18
N GLN A 30 -2.03 7.94 -9.30
CA GLN A 30 -1.07 8.64 -10.17
C GLN A 30 0.19 9.16 -9.42
N LEU A 31 0.62 8.45 -8.37
CA LEU A 31 1.78 8.78 -7.56
C LEU A 31 3.04 8.10 -8.10
N SER A 32 4.08 8.89 -8.34
CA SER A 32 5.41 8.38 -8.66
C SER A 32 6.09 7.81 -7.42
N ARG A 33 6.50 6.54 -7.48
CA ARG A 33 7.37 5.96 -6.45
C ARG A 33 8.81 6.40 -6.68
N PRO A 34 9.52 6.90 -5.65
CA PRO A 34 10.95 7.09 -5.72
C PRO A 34 11.63 5.76 -6.09
N LYS A 35 12.56 5.80 -7.06
CA LYS A 35 13.32 4.60 -7.47
C LYS A 35 14.14 4.02 -6.31
N THR A 36 14.67 4.92 -5.48
CA THR A 36 15.40 4.57 -4.27
C THR A 36 14.53 4.96 -3.06
N PRO A 37 14.14 3.99 -2.22
CA PRO A 37 13.48 4.30 -0.96
C PRO A 37 14.38 5.20 -0.12
N THR A 38 13.87 6.37 0.26
CA THR A 38 14.53 7.23 1.23
C THR A 38 13.60 7.43 2.42
N GLN A 39 14.19 7.62 3.59
CA GLN A 39 13.42 7.93 4.78
C GLN A 39 12.87 9.35 4.65
N ALA A 40 11.57 9.52 4.92
CA ALA A 40 10.96 10.84 5.02
C ALA A 40 11.68 11.66 6.12
N PRO A 41 12.10 12.92 5.84
CA PRO A 41 12.71 13.78 6.84
C PRO A 41 11.79 13.95 8.05
N PRO A 42 12.35 13.97 9.28
CA PRO A 42 11.53 14.25 10.46
C PRO A 42 11.03 15.69 10.42
N PHE A 43 9.78 15.89 10.80
CA PHE A 43 9.19 17.21 11.00
C PHE A 43 8.20 17.21 12.15
N VAL A 44 7.93 18.41 12.65
CA VAL A 44 6.86 18.71 13.60
C VAL A 44 6.09 19.90 13.03
N LEU A 45 4.78 19.77 12.93
CA LEU A 45 3.89 20.82 12.44
C LEU A 45 2.77 21.06 13.46
N GLU A 46 2.21 22.25 13.46
CA GLU A 46 0.95 22.51 14.13
C GLU A 46 -0.21 22.11 13.21
N ASP A 47 -1.18 21.39 13.77
CA ASP A 47 -2.44 21.14 13.09
C ASP A 47 -3.34 22.40 13.10
N LEU A 48 -4.49 22.32 12.41
CA LEU A 48 -5.43 23.44 12.32
C LEU A 48 -6.06 23.85 13.67
N ARG A 49 -5.82 23.09 14.74
CA ARG A 49 -6.27 23.37 16.11
C ARG A 49 -5.11 23.82 17.01
N GLY A 50 -3.92 24.05 16.46
CA GLY A 50 -2.72 24.44 17.19
C GLY A 50 -2.05 23.29 17.95
N ARG A 51 -2.44 22.03 17.73
CA ARG A 51 -1.76 20.89 18.36
C ARG A 51 -0.51 20.55 17.56
N ARG A 52 0.62 20.38 18.24
CA ARG A 52 1.83 19.85 17.61
C ARG A 52 1.66 18.39 17.26
N VAL A 53 2.00 18.04 16.02
CA VAL A 53 2.02 16.68 15.50
C VAL A 53 3.38 16.42 14.89
N SER A 54 4.07 15.36 15.33
CA SER A 54 5.32 14.91 14.73
C SER A 54 5.11 13.75 13.75
N LEU A 55 5.97 13.65 12.73
CA LEU A 55 5.95 12.48 11.84
C LEU A 55 6.23 11.17 12.61
N ALA A 56 6.98 11.23 13.71
CA ALA A 56 7.30 10.07 14.53
C ALA A 56 6.07 9.45 15.21
N GLU A 57 5.09 10.26 15.62
CA GLU A 57 3.83 9.79 16.21
C GLU A 57 2.97 8.96 15.23
N LEU A 58 3.18 9.13 13.92
CA LEU A 58 2.41 8.46 12.87
C LEU A 58 3.07 7.19 12.31
N ARG A 59 4.15 6.71 12.95
CA ARG A 59 4.84 5.47 12.55
C ARG A 59 3.86 4.28 12.51
N GLY A 60 4.05 3.41 11.52
CA GLY A 60 3.18 2.26 11.28
C GLY A 60 1.88 2.58 10.54
N ARG A 61 1.62 3.85 10.20
CA ARG A 61 0.47 4.28 9.39
C ARG A 61 0.94 4.79 8.03
N ALA A 62 0.11 4.58 7.00
CA ALA A 62 0.29 5.28 5.73
C ALA A 62 -0.11 6.75 5.91
N VAL A 63 0.78 7.67 5.53
CA VAL A 63 0.59 9.13 5.68
C VAL A 63 0.74 9.79 4.32
N ILE A 64 -0.18 10.70 3.99
CA ILE A 64 -0.11 11.55 2.80
C ILE A 64 0.17 12.98 3.27
N LEU A 65 1.23 13.58 2.74
CA LEU A 65 1.55 14.99 2.98
C LEU A 65 0.99 15.82 1.81
N TYR A 66 -0.01 16.64 2.09
CA TYR A 66 -0.68 17.48 1.10
C TYR A 66 -0.26 18.94 1.29
N PHE A 67 0.46 19.49 0.31
CA PHE A 67 0.88 20.88 0.29
C PHE A 67 -0.17 21.72 -0.45
N TRP A 68 -0.71 22.73 0.22
CA TRP A 68 -1.68 23.66 -0.35
C TRP A 68 -1.49 25.05 0.22
N ALA A 69 -2.00 26.05 -0.49
CA ALA A 69 -2.06 27.43 -0.04
C ALA A 69 -3.11 28.20 -0.83
N THR A 70 -3.49 29.40 -0.37
CA THR A 70 -4.55 30.23 -0.96
C THR A 70 -4.08 31.23 -2.01
N TRP A 71 -2.77 31.29 -2.28
CA TRP A 71 -2.16 32.27 -3.17
C TRP A 71 -2.23 31.86 -4.64
#